data_AF-A0A1C3N6C6-F1
#
_entry.id   AF-A0A1C3N6C6-F1
#
_cell.length_a   1.000
_cell.length_b   1.000
_cell.length_c   1.000
_cell.angle_alpha   90.00
_cell.angle_beta   90.00
_cell.angle_gamma   90.00
#
_symmetry.space_group_name_H-M   'P 1'
#
loop_
_entity.id
_entity.type
_entity.pdbx_description
1 polymer ?
#
loop_
_entity_poly.entity_id
_entity_poly.type
_entity_poly.pdbx_seq_one_letter_code
_entity_poly.pdbx_strand_id
1 'polypeptide(L)'
;MSVTPQASGDAGERTGLRVAYGGGVYPAEQIARGAAYELFSADEVAGFEWAPRPGSALPWRRFVHVTEVTAVHGAADPGEEPEAPLLMPVHRERGWAQVHQLSQRPDAADDPTLVAVRGSATIRRGTRMVKLLSGRQLAGYVRGWLPHGFCYREYDVAHLRTPSATTLLRTDGEVGRDGGEVTYALRWRATDPVDYDVPVGEAHRGLSALPPRDRLGAPVLGTGFVPSSNQLIPEFVTRDFADLPMPANATLLAYPADGVEVVLYSYQAEQRGWLRMVGPQWRHLIAAVPGLSPDQEYLPTGDAPRATQLVGRYGDSEYEAVADLPGGFRVLAMTRAARYPVDAVARRLRFASWRGVSCLVLREEAGWLRLRLRRPDPDSVAVTAAQCHDRGVYEVWAPGAEVTDDQVVHVPYAL
;
A
#
# COMPACT_ATOMS: atom_id res chain seq x y z
N MET A 1 -1.52 30.71 -3.21
CA MET A 1 -0.08 30.91 -3.41
C MET A 1 0.55 29.55 -3.64
N SER A 2 0.93 29.28 -4.88
CA SER A 2 1.49 28.02 -5.36
C SER A 2 3.01 28.15 -5.41
N VAL A 3 3.71 27.51 -4.48
CA VAL A 3 5.17 27.38 -4.54
C VAL A 3 5.47 26.14 -5.37
N THR A 4 5.75 26.34 -6.65
CA THR A 4 6.36 25.33 -7.50
C THR A 4 7.83 25.23 -7.12
N PRO A 5 8.37 24.07 -6.71
CA PRO A 5 9.81 23.97 -6.46
C PRO A 5 10.55 24.02 -7.80
N GLN A 6 11.38 25.06 -7.97
CA GLN A 6 12.31 25.21 -9.09
C GLN A 6 13.38 24.13 -9.01
N ALA A 7 13.41 23.22 -9.98
CA ALA A 7 14.49 22.27 -10.18
C ALA A 7 15.48 22.83 -11.21
N SER A 8 16.38 23.72 -10.80
CA SER A 8 17.55 24.10 -11.59
C SER A 8 18.64 24.67 -10.68
N GLY A 9 19.55 23.80 -10.23
CA GLY A 9 20.76 24.13 -9.48
C GLY A 9 21.74 22.96 -9.55
N ASP A 10 23.04 23.28 -9.52
CA ASP A 10 24.19 22.38 -9.68
C ASP A 10 24.15 21.19 -8.70
N ALA A 11 24.67 20.03 -9.13
CA ALA A 11 24.59 18.76 -8.41
C ALA A 11 25.26 18.74 -7.01
N GLY A 12 26.05 19.77 -6.65
CA GLY A 12 26.60 19.94 -5.31
C GLY A 12 25.67 20.63 -4.31
N GLU A 13 24.63 21.33 -4.77
CA GLU A 13 23.77 22.19 -3.91
C GLU A 13 22.41 21.57 -3.55
N ARG A 14 22.10 20.37 -4.04
CA ARG A 14 20.72 19.81 -3.93
C ARG A 14 20.28 19.28 -2.56
N THR A 15 21.01 19.51 -1.47
CA THR A 15 20.46 19.57 -0.07
C THR A 15 21.53 19.63 1.03
N GLY A 16 22.83 19.45 0.75
CA GLY A 16 23.85 19.35 1.81
C GLY A 16 23.67 18.14 2.73
N LEU A 17 22.69 17.27 2.45
CA LEU A 17 22.38 16.08 3.23
C LEU A 17 23.46 15.02 2.99
N ARG A 18 23.99 14.48 4.07
CA ARG A 18 24.95 13.36 4.03
C ARG A 18 24.52 12.24 4.95
N VAL A 19 24.71 11.02 4.51
CA VAL A 19 24.24 9.81 5.21
C VAL A 19 25.40 8.85 5.42
N ALA A 20 25.58 8.41 6.67
CA ALA A 20 26.58 7.44 7.05
C ALA A 20 26.04 6.00 6.88
N TYR A 21 26.63 5.25 5.95
CA TYR A 21 26.22 3.91 5.54
C TYR A 21 27.44 3.04 5.27
N GLY A 22 27.44 1.78 5.75
CA GLY A 22 28.50 0.82 5.43
C GLY A 22 29.93 1.27 5.77
N GLY A 23 30.09 2.16 6.77
CA GLY A 23 31.39 2.74 7.15
C GLY A 23 31.82 3.97 6.32
N GLY A 24 31.07 4.37 5.30
CA GLY A 24 31.28 5.57 4.50
C GLY A 24 30.24 6.67 4.76
N VAL A 25 30.49 7.88 4.24
CA VAL A 25 29.54 9.01 4.32
C VAL A 25 29.28 9.58 2.93
N TYR A 26 28.06 9.39 2.45
CA TYR A 26 27.67 9.69 1.07
C TYR A 26 26.76 10.92 1.00
N PRO A 27 26.87 11.77 -0.03
CA PRO A 27 25.78 12.68 -0.41
C PRO A 27 24.48 11.90 -0.60
N ALA A 28 23.35 12.46 -0.18
CA ALA A 28 22.09 11.75 -0.23
C ALA A 28 20.88 12.65 -0.53
N GLU A 29 19.81 12.03 -1.03
CA GLU A 29 18.48 12.61 -1.10
C GLU A 29 17.54 11.86 -0.14
N GLN A 30 16.71 12.59 0.60
CA GLN A 30 15.75 12.01 1.54
C GLN A 30 14.54 11.46 0.79
N ILE A 31 14.11 10.25 1.14
CA ILE A 31 12.91 9.59 0.59
C ILE A 31 11.87 9.38 1.69
N ALA A 32 10.60 9.58 1.33
CA ALA A 32 9.45 9.30 2.20
C ALA A 32 9.62 9.89 3.62
N ARG A 33 10.10 11.14 3.69
CA ARG A 33 10.33 11.88 4.95
C ARG A 33 11.29 11.18 5.90
N GLY A 34 12.33 10.55 5.35
CA GLY A 34 13.40 9.94 6.13
C GLY A 34 13.19 8.48 6.45
N ALA A 35 12.21 7.81 5.85
CA ALA A 35 12.11 6.36 5.91
C ALA A 35 13.19 5.66 5.06
N ALA A 36 13.69 6.33 4.03
CA ALA A 36 14.78 5.85 3.21
C ALA A 36 15.62 7.02 2.66
N TYR A 37 16.75 6.67 2.06
CA TYR A 37 17.66 7.62 1.41
C TYR A 37 18.16 7.05 0.09
N GLU A 38 18.32 7.92 -0.90
CA GLU A 38 19.13 7.63 -2.09
C GLU A 38 20.52 8.18 -1.85
N LEU A 39 21.51 7.29 -1.81
CA LEU A 39 22.92 7.62 -1.63
C LEU A 39 23.58 7.77 -2.99
N PHE A 40 24.57 8.65 -3.11
CA PHE A 40 25.31 8.88 -4.34
C PHE A 40 26.82 8.76 -4.14
N SER A 41 27.54 8.31 -5.17
CA SER A 41 28.99 8.21 -5.18
C SER A 41 29.55 8.59 -6.56
N ALA A 42 30.74 9.18 -6.56
CA ALA A 42 31.52 9.43 -7.79
C ALA A 42 32.19 8.13 -8.28
N ASP A 43 32.64 7.31 -7.35
CA ASP A 43 33.34 6.05 -7.59
C ASP A 43 32.44 4.84 -7.39
N GLU A 44 32.82 3.71 -7.99
CA GLU A 44 32.15 2.43 -7.80
C GLU A 44 32.27 1.98 -6.34
N VAL A 45 31.12 1.64 -5.74
CA VAL A 45 31.01 1.17 -4.36
C VAL A 45 30.19 -0.11 -4.36
N ALA A 46 30.58 -1.08 -3.53
CA ALA A 46 29.87 -2.35 -3.44
C ALA A 46 28.37 -2.15 -3.14
N GLY A 47 27.53 -2.71 -4.01
CA GLY A 47 26.07 -2.60 -3.90
C GLY A 47 25.48 -1.27 -4.40
N PHE A 48 26.29 -0.36 -4.92
CA PHE A 48 25.79 0.79 -5.67
C PHE A 48 25.61 0.39 -7.14
N GLU A 49 24.57 0.94 -7.77
CA GLU A 49 24.24 0.71 -9.16
C GLU A 49 24.61 1.94 -10.00
N TRP A 50 25.06 1.70 -11.23
CA TRP A 50 25.34 2.74 -12.20
C TRP A 50 24.03 3.33 -12.74
N ALA A 51 23.77 4.61 -12.46
CA ALA A 51 22.59 5.36 -12.89
C ALA A 51 22.93 6.85 -13.08
N PRO A 52 23.60 7.23 -14.18
CA PRO A 52 24.01 8.60 -14.43
C PRO A 52 22.80 9.52 -14.64
N ARG A 53 22.78 10.66 -13.95
CA ARG A 53 21.78 11.71 -14.13
C ARG A 53 22.36 12.86 -14.97
N PRO A 54 21.59 13.45 -15.91
CA PRO A 54 22.05 14.62 -16.65
C PRO A 54 22.50 15.74 -15.71
N GLY A 55 23.74 16.22 -15.88
CA GLY A 55 24.33 17.29 -15.07
C GLY A 55 24.82 16.87 -13.67
N SER A 56 24.86 15.57 -13.34
CA SER A 56 25.44 15.07 -12.09
C SER A 56 26.82 14.45 -12.31
N ALA A 57 27.77 14.75 -11.42
CA ALA A 57 29.07 14.09 -11.37
C ALA A 57 29.08 12.80 -10.52
N LEU A 58 27.91 12.40 -9.98
CA LEU A 58 27.75 11.24 -9.12
C LEU A 58 26.89 10.18 -9.83
N PRO A 59 27.51 9.26 -10.59
CA PRO A 59 26.78 8.30 -11.43
C PRO A 59 26.41 7.02 -10.68
N TRP A 60 27.01 6.75 -9.52
CA TRP A 60 26.70 5.57 -8.71
C TRP A 60 25.70 5.92 -7.63
N ARG A 61 24.75 5.04 -7.38
CA ARG A 61 23.74 5.26 -6.34
C ARG A 61 23.26 4.00 -5.64
N ARG A 62 22.61 4.18 -4.49
CA ARG A 62 21.96 3.09 -3.76
C ARG A 62 20.78 3.61 -2.95
N PHE A 63 19.65 2.91 -2.98
CA PHE A 63 18.57 3.15 -2.04
C PHE A 63 18.80 2.34 -0.76
N VAL A 64 18.71 2.99 0.39
CA VAL A 64 18.89 2.35 1.70
C VAL A 64 17.74 2.70 2.63
N HIS A 65 17.31 1.74 3.45
CA HIS A 65 16.32 2.01 4.48
C HIS A 65 16.95 2.76 5.66
N VAL A 66 16.17 3.58 6.37
CA VAL A 66 16.68 4.36 7.52
C VAL A 66 17.29 3.50 8.62
N THR A 67 16.83 2.26 8.80
CA THR A 67 17.38 1.34 9.80
C THR A 67 18.78 0.82 9.45
N GLU A 68 19.22 0.98 8.21
CA GLU A 68 20.59 0.65 7.79
C GLU A 68 21.54 1.86 7.91
N VAL A 69 21.00 3.04 8.22
CA VAL A 69 21.75 4.29 8.35
C VAL A 69 22.20 4.49 9.79
N THR A 70 23.47 4.85 9.96
CA THR A 70 24.06 5.06 11.29
C THR A 70 24.01 6.52 11.75
N ALA A 71 24.07 7.46 10.80
CA ALA A 71 23.95 8.88 11.07
C ALA A 71 23.44 9.63 9.83
N VAL A 72 22.71 10.71 10.07
CA VAL A 72 22.23 11.64 9.05
C VAL A 72 22.70 13.03 9.41
N HIS A 73 23.35 13.72 8.49
CA HIS A 73 23.92 15.05 8.66
C HIS A 73 23.25 16.05 7.73
N GLY A 74 22.88 17.22 8.25
CA GLY A 74 22.24 18.28 7.46
C GLY A 74 20.74 18.06 7.19
N ALA A 75 20.09 17.13 7.90
CA ALA A 75 18.64 16.99 7.83
C ALA A 75 17.95 18.14 8.56
N ALA A 76 16.88 18.66 7.95
CA ALA A 76 15.94 19.54 8.65
C ALA A 76 15.14 18.75 9.70
N ASP A 77 14.64 19.46 10.72
CA ASP A 77 13.76 18.84 11.72
C ASP A 77 12.53 18.22 11.05
N PRO A 78 12.17 16.96 11.38
CA PRO A 78 11.03 16.30 10.78
C PRO A 78 9.73 17.01 11.17
N GLY A 79 8.96 17.45 10.15
CA GLY A 79 7.67 18.14 10.36
C GLY A 79 6.50 17.21 10.73
N GLU A 80 6.67 15.89 10.66
CA GLU A 80 5.72 14.88 11.14
C GLU A 80 6.47 13.88 12.02
N GLU A 81 5.78 13.31 13.02
CA GLU A 81 6.33 12.24 13.86
C GLU A 81 6.71 11.03 12.99
N PRO A 82 7.94 10.51 13.10
CA PRO A 82 8.40 9.39 12.29
C PRO A 82 7.60 8.12 12.62
N GLU A 83 7.46 7.23 11.62
CA GLU A 83 6.88 5.91 11.87
C GLU A 83 7.85 5.05 12.70
N ALA A 84 7.30 4.20 13.56
CA ALA A 84 8.09 3.34 14.43
C ALA A 84 8.81 2.24 13.62
N PRO A 85 10.14 2.08 13.80
CA PRO A 85 10.91 0.99 13.20
C PRO A 85 10.49 -0.36 13.78
N LEU A 86 10.93 -1.44 13.12
CA LEU A 86 10.92 -2.75 13.74
C LEU A 86 11.83 -2.77 14.98
N LEU A 87 11.30 -3.31 16.08
CA LEU A 87 12.02 -3.50 17.33
C LEU A 87 12.27 -4.98 17.54
N MET A 88 13.52 -5.33 17.87
CA MET A 88 13.90 -6.68 18.26
C MET A 88 14.15 -6.72 19.77
N PRO A 89 13.53 -7.66 20.52
CA PRO A 89 13.87 -7.88 21.91
C PRO A 89 15.37 -8.14 22.08
N VAL A 90 15.99 -7.48 23.06
CA VAL A 90 17.43 -7.63 23.32
C VAL A 90 17.71 -9.08 23.70
N HIS A 91 18.62 -9.72 22.97
CA HIS A 91 19.04 -11.10 23.21
C HIS A 91 20.54 -11.25 22.96
N ARG A 92 21.21 -12.11 23.73
CA ARG A 92 22.68 -12.29 23.63
C ARG A 92 23.10 -13.04 22.37
N GLU A 93 22.27 -13.99 21.93
CA GLU A 93 22.59 -14.93 20.85
C GLU A 93 21.77 -14.70 19.58
N ARG A 94 20.73 -13.85 19.62
CA ARG A 94 19.81 -13.62 18.50
C ARG A 94 20.04 -12.23 17.93
N GLY A 95 20.21 -12.17 16.61
CA GLY A 95 20.37 -10.93 15.85
C GLY A 95 19.41 -10.85 14.68
N TRP A 96 19.41 -9.71 13.98
CA TRP A 96 18.54 -9.46 12.83
C TRP A 96 18.67 -10.51 11.72
N ALA A 97 19.87 -11.04 11.48
CA ALA A 97 20.08 -12.11 10.50
C ALA A 97 19.29 -13.38 10.85
N GLN A 98 19.21 -13.74 12.14
CA GLN A 98 18.43 -14.89 12.60
C GLN A 98 16.93 -14.59 12.55
N VAL A 99 16.51 -13.38 12.93
CA VAL A 99 15.10 -12.96 12.81
C VAL A 99 14.64 -13.04 11.36
N HIS A 100 15.48 -12.60 10.41
CA HIS A 100 15.22 -12.74 9.00
C HIS A 100 15.10 -14.22 8.59
N GLN A 101 16.04 -15.09 8.99
CA GLN A 101 15.92 -16.53 8.70
C GLN A 101 14.65 -17.16 9.28
N LEU A 102 14.23 -16.77 10.49
CA LEU A 102 12.98 -17.22 11.10
C LEU A 102 11.76 -16.69 10.34
N SER A 103 11.78 -15.45 9.85
CA SER A 103 10.65 -14.88 9.12
C SER A 103 10.39 -15.59 7.77
N GLN A 104 11.41 -16.24 7.21
CA GLN A 104 11.33 -17.03 5.98
C GLN A 104 10.85 -18.48 6.20
N ARG A 105 10.55 -18.86 7.44
CA ARG A 105 10.21 -20.23 7.84
C ARG A 105 8.76 -20.32 8.32
N PRO A 106 7.84 -20.94 7.55
CA PRO A 106 6.45 -21.09 7.95
C PRO A 106 6.26 -21.81 9.29
N ASP A 107 7.15 -22.75 9.62
CA ASP A 107 7.16 -23.49 10.89
C ASP A 107 7.56 -22.63 12.10
N ALA A 108 8.11 -21.43 11.87
CA ALA A 108 8.48 -20.48 12.91
C ALA A 108 7.43 -19.38 13.14
N ALA A 109 6.22 -19.50 12.56
CA ALA A 109 5.17 -18.49 12.66
C ALA A 109 4.81 -18.10 14.11
N ASP A 110 4.87 -19.07 15.03
CA ASP A 110 4.57 -18.87 16.45
C ASP A 110 5.84 -18.65 17.31
N ASP A 111 7.03 -18.45 16.71
CA ASP A 111 8.25 -18.14 17.47
C ASP A 111 8.07 -16.82 18.24
N PRO A 112 8.25 -16.80 19.57
CA PRO A 112 8.00 -15.60 20.37
C PRO A 112 8.82 -14.37 19.98
N THR A 113 10.05 -14.57 19.47
CA THR A 113 10.87 -13.46 18.97
C THR A 113 10.27 -12.88 17.70
N LEU A 114 9.83 -13.74 16.78
CA LEU A 114 9.21 -13.30 15.53
C LEU A 114 7.88 -12.58 15.79
N VAL A 115 7.05 -13.12 16.70
CA VAL A 115 5.80 -12.48 17.14
C VAL A 115 6.07 -11.10 17.75
N ALA A 116 7.07 -10.98 18.63
CA ALA A 116 7.43 -9.71 19.24
C ALA A 116 7.95 -8.69 18.22
N VAL A 117 8.83 -9.12 17.31
CA VAL A 117 9.33 -8.26 16.22
C VAL A 117 8.19 -7.81 15.33
N ARG A 118 7.32 -8.73 14.89
CA ARG A 118 6.18 -8.39 14.05
C ARG A 118 5.23 -7.43 14.75
N GLY A 119 4.98 -7.62 16.05
CA GLY A 119 4.10 -6.76 16.85
C GLY A 119 4.58 -5.31 16.96
N SER A 120 5.86 -5.03 16.74
CA SER A 120 6.39 -3.66 16.74
C SER A 120 6.03 -2.86 15.47
N ALA A 121 5.73 -3.53 14.36
CA ALA A 121 5.22 -2.88 13.15
C ALA A 121 3.72 -2.60 13.30
N THR A 122 3.41 -1.43 13.83
CA THR A 122 2.03 -0.97 14.06
C THR A 122 1.57 -0.02 12.97
N ILE A 123 0.24 -0.01 12.77
CA ILE A 123 -0.46 1.01 11.99
C ILE A 123 -1.14 1.93 12.99
N ARG A 124 -1.11 3.23 12.71
CA ARG A 124 -1.91 4.25 13.39
C ARG A 124 -2.73 5.00 12.36
N ARG A 125 -3.71 5.77 12.85
CA ARG A 125 -4.42 6.72 11.99
C ARG A 125 -3.41 7.64 11.32
N GLY A 126 -3.53 7.79 10.01
CA GLY A 126 -2.65 8.65 9.21
C GLY A 126 -1.37 7.97 8.74
N THR A 127 -1.07 6.75 9.19
CA THR A 127 0.07 5.96 8.68
C THR A 127 -0.04 5.86 7.18
N ARG A 128 1.04 6.18 6.46
CA ARG A 128 1.03 6.03 5.02
C ARG A 128 1.16 4.57 4.64
N MET A 129 0.17 4.10 3.90
CA MET A 129 0.09 2.74 3.38
C MET A 129 0.35 2.77 1.88
N VAL A 130 0.93 1.69 1.38
CA VAL A 130 1.26 1.50 -0.03
C VAL A 130 0.83 0.10 -0.47
N LYS A 131 0.30 0.00 -1.69
CA LYS A 131 0.05 -1.26 -2.39
C LYS A 131 0.70 -1.15 -3.76
N LEU A 132 1.54 -2.13 -4.11
CA LEU A 132 2.19 -2.21 -5.42
C LEU A 132 1.19 -2.77 -6.43
N LEU A 133 1.18 -2.19 -7.62
CA LEU A 133 0.19 -2.41 -8.65
C LEU A 133 0.86 -2.73 -10.00
N SER A 134 0.24 -3.61 -10.78
CA SER A 134 0.46 -3.64 -12.22
C SER A 134 -0.33 -2.58 -12.96
N GLY A 135 -0.03 -2.38 -14.25
CA GLY A 135 -0.78 -1.47 -15.12
C GLY A 135 -2.27 -1.82 -15.16
N ARG A 136 -2.63 -3.11 -15.15
CA ARG A 136 -4.04 -3.54 -15.09
C ARG A 136 -4.71 -3.11 -13.78
N GLN A 137 -4.04 -3.31 -12.64
CA GLN A 137 -4.59 -2.90 -11.35
C GLN A 137 -4.68 -1.37 -11.24
N LEU A 138 -3.69 -0.63 -11.73
CA LEU A 138 -3.74 0.83 -11.84
C LEU A 138 -4.99 1.28 -12.63
N ALA A 139 -5.25 0.66 -13.78
CA ALA A 139 -6.44 0.95 -14.57
C ALA A 139 -7.75 0.64 -13.82
N GLY A 140 -7.75 -0.38 -12.94
CA GLY A 140 -8.85 -0.68 -12.03
C GLY A 140 -9.07 0.41 -10.99
N TYR A 141 -8.01 0.89 -10.34
CA TYR A 141 -8.05 1.98 -9.34
C TYR A 141 -8.52 3.30 -9.92
N VAL A 142 -8.07 3.63 -11.13
CA VAL A 142 -8.56 4.79 -11.87
C VAL A 142 -10.08 4.72 -12.12
N ARG A 143 -10.61 3.50 -12.33
CA ARG A 143 -12.04 3.23 -12.55
C ARG A 143 -12.80 2.92 -11.26
N GLY A 144 -12.25 3.26 -10.10
CA GLY A 144 -12.96 3.21 -8.82
C GLY A 144 -12.74 1.97 -7.98
N TRP A 145 -11.74 1.12 -8.28
CA TRP A 145 -11.31 0.13 -7.28
C TRP A 145 -10.82 0.83 -6.01
N LEU A 146 -11.03 0.15 -4.88
CA LEU A 146 -10.71 0.65 -3.55
C LEU A 146 -9.52 -0.11 -2.95
N PRO A 147 -8.76 0.47 -1.99
CA PRO A 147 -7.67 -0.24 -1.34
C PRO A 147 -8.20 -1.54 -0.71
N HIS A 148 -7.53 -2.67 -0.97
CA HIS A 148 -7.91 -3.97 -0.41
C HIS A 148 -6.74 -4.95 -0.42
N GLY A 149 -6.85 -6.00 0.39
CA GLY A 149 -5.90 -7.11 0.47
C GLY A 149 -4.54 -6.69 1.02
N PHE A 150 -3.47 -7.31 0.50
CA PHE A 150 -2.12 -7.06 0.98
C PHE A 150 -1.66 -5.62 0.71
N CYS A 151 -1.00 -5.04 1.71
CA CYS A 151 -0.45 -3.70 1.71
C CYS A 151 0.69 -3.57 2.74
N TYR A 152 1.43 -2.47 2.65
CA TYR A 152 2.64 -2.22 3.42
C TYR A 152 2.64 -0.79 3.95
N ARG A 153 3.33 -0.51 5.05
CA ARG A 153 3.59 0.89 5.44
C ARG A 153 4.61 1.47 4.45
N GLU A 154 4.41 2.71 4.01
CA GLU A 154 5.39 3.42 3.16
C GLU A 154 6.79 3.36 3.79
N TYR A 155 6.84 3.44 5.12
CA TYR A 155 8.06 3.33 5.91
C TYR A 155 8.87 2.07 5.56
N ASP A 156 8.24 0.89 5.65
CA ASP A 156 8.94 -0.40 5.54
C ASP A 156 9.45 -0.70 4.12
N VAL A 157 8.89 -0.03 3.11
CA VAL A 157 9.19 -0.29 1.69
C VAL A 157 9.78 0.92 0.96
N ALA A 158 10.07 2.01 1.67
CA ALA A 158 10.50 3.28 1.07
C ALA A 158 11.79 3.17 0.24
N HIS A 159 12.66 2.21 0.55
CA HIS A 159 13.91 1.97 -0.18
C HIS A 159 13.72 1.09 -1.43
N LEU A 160 12.57 0.42 -1.57
CA LEU A 160 12.26 -0.41 -2.72
C LEU A 160 11.67 0.46 -3.82
N ARG A 161 12.58 0.99 -4.66
CA ARG A 161 12.25 2.06 -5.60
C ARG A 161 12.25 1.64 -7.05
N THR A 162 12.84 0.51 -7.39
CA THR A 162 12.91 0.02 -8.78
C THR A 162 11.91 -1.12 -9.01
N PRO A 163 11.53 -1.40 -10.26
CA PRO A 163 10.69 -2.55 -10.56
C PRO A 163 11.27 -3.89 -10.07
N SER A 164 12.59 -4.07 -10.18
CA SER A 164 13.26 -5.26 -9.65
C SER A 164 13.15 -5.36 -8.12
N ALA A 165 13.35 -4.27 -7.39
CA ALA A 165 13.27 -4.24 -5.94
C ALA A 165 11.83 -4.46 -5.41
N THR A 166 10.83 -4.02 -6.15
CA THR A 166 9.40 -4.10 -5.75
C THR A 166 8.70 -5.37 -6.22
N THR A 167 9.35 -6.20 -7.03
CA THR A 167 8.75 -7.42 -7.62
C THR A 167 8.17 -8.36 -6.56
N LEU A 168 8.84 -8.51 -5.41
CA LEU A 168 8.39 -9.37 -4.30
C LEU A 168 7.12 -8.86 -3.59
N LEU A 169 6.79 -7.58 -3.75
CA LEU A 169 5.61 -6.96 -3.15
C LEU A 169 4.39 -6.98 -4.06
N ARG A 170 4.56 -7.40 -5.32
CA ARG A 170 3.46 -7.51 -6.30
C ARG A 170 2.46 -8.55 -5.86
N THR A 171 1.20 -8.21 -6.02
CA THR A 171 0.08 -9.05 -5.60
C THR A 171 -0.59 -9.75 -6.78
N ASP A 172 -0.20 -9.42 -8.01
CA ASP A 172 -0.68 -10.06 -9.22
C ASP A 172 0.20 -11.24 -9.67
N GLY A 173 -0.39 -12.20 -10.39
CA GLY A 173 0.28 -13.44 -10.79
C GLY A 173 1.23 -13.33 -11.99
N GLU A 174 1.51 -12.12 -12.47
CA GLU A 174 2.39 -11.88 -13.63
C GLU A 174 3.89 -11.88 -13.24
N VAL A 175 4.29 -12.77 -12.33
CA VAL A 175 5.69 -12.94 -11.97
C VAL A 175 6.38 -13.67 -13.13
N GLY A 176 7.23 -12.95 -13.87
CA GLY A 176 8.13 -13.53 -14.88
C GLY A 176 7.65 -13.53 -16.32
N ARG A 177 6.54 -12.85 -16.67
CA ARG A 177 6.10 -12.71 -18.08
C ARG A 177 6.29 -11.35 -18.73
N ASP A 178 6.54 -10.30 -17.96
CA ASP A 178 7.14 -9.06 -18.46
C ASP A 178 7.79 -8.38 -17.26
N GLY A 179 9.12 -8.28 -17.27
CA GLY A 179 9.84 -7.42 -16.33
C GLY A 179 9.50 -5.98 -16.66
N GLY A 180 8.34 -5.50 -16.20
CA GLY A 180 7.85 -4.17 -16.52
C GLY A 180 8.90 -3.12 -16.17
N GLU A 181 9.22 -2.25 -17.12
CA GLU A 181 10.14 -1.12 -16.92
C GLU A 181 9.63 -0.12 -15.86
N VAL A 182 8.37 -0.27 -15.44
CA VAL A 182 7.66 0.58 -14.50
C VAL A 182 6.89 -0.28 -13.51
N THR A 183 6.97 0.06 -12.24
CA THR A 183 6.05 -0.43 -11.22
C THR A 183 5.12 0.69 -10.78
N TYR A 184 3.84 0.39 -10.61
CA TYR A 184 2.86 1.35 -10.13
C TYR A 184 2.56 1.12 -8.65
N ALA A 185 2.03 2.12 -7.98
CA ALA A 185 1.58 1.97 -6.60
C ALA A 185 0.36 2.84 -6.29
N LEU A 186 -0.48 2.36 -5.39
CA LEU A 186 -1.43 3.19 -4.66
C LEU A 186 -0.81 3.55 -3.32
N ARG A 187 -0.78 4.84 -2.99
CA ARG A 187 -0.40 5.34 -1.67
C ARG A 187 -1.57 6.07 -1.03
N TRP A 188 -1.88 5.76 0.22
CA TRP A 188 -2.96 6.39 0.98
C TRP A 188 -2.57 6.54 2.45
N ARG A 189 -3.39 7.24 3.23
CA ARG A 189 -3.25 7.28 4.70
C ARG A 189 -4.28 6.34 5.33
N ALA A 190 -3.84 5.48 6.24
CA ALA A 190 -4.69 4.57 6.98
C ALA A 190 -5.76 5.37 7.75
N THR A 191 -7.03 5.13 7.43
CA THR A 191 -8.15 5.81 8.08
C THR A 191 -8.23 5.45 9.56
N ASP A 192 -8.14 4.17 9.88
CA ASP A 192 -8.12 3.65 11.24
C ASP A 192 -7.34 2.32 11.29
N PRO A 193 -6.54 2.04 12.34
CA PRO A 193 -5.85 0.76 12.48
C PRO A 193 -6.78 -0.46 12.53
N VAL A 194 -8.05 -0.29 12.92
CA VAL A 194 -9.06 -1.38 12.93
C VAL A 194 -9.33 -1.95 11.52
N ASP A 195 -8.90 -1.26 10.47
CA ASP A 195 -9.08 -1.72 9.09
C ASP A 195 -8.00 -2.70 8.61
N TYR A 196 -7.02 -3.02 9.45
CA TYR A 196 -5.87 -3.84 9.08
C TYR A 196 -5.68 -4.99 10.04
N ASP A 197 -5.26 -6.12 9.49
CA ASP A 197 -4.80 -7.27 10.25
C ASP A 197 -3.39 -7.67 9.80
N VAL A 198 -2.74 -8.48 10.63
CA VAL A 198 -1.49 -9.15 10.29
C VAL A 198 -1.84 -10.56 9.79
N PRO A 199 -1.31 -11.01 8.64
CA PRO A 199 -1.63 -12.32 8.06
C PRO A 199 -0.91 -13.47 8.80
N VAL A 200 -1.21 -13.62 10.09
CA VAL A 200 -0.67 -14.62 11.02
C VAL A 200 -1.82 -15.34 11.74
N GLY A 201 -1.49 -16.47 12.38
CA GLY A 201 -2.40 -17.19 13.27
C GLY A 201 -3.56 -17.91 12.57
N GLU A 202 -4.49 -18.43 13.36
CA GLU A 202 -5.57 -19.30 12.88
C GLU A 202 -6.48 -18.63 11.84
N ALA A 203 -6.77 -17.34 12.01
CA ALA A 203 -7.63 -16.59 11.11
C ALA A 203 -7.12 -16.54 9.65
N HIS A 204 -5.80 -16.71 9.45
CA HIS A 204 -5.13 -16.62 8.15
C HIS A 204 -4.42 -17.92 7.73
N ARG A 205 -4.48 -18.99 8.54
CA ARG A 205 -3.81 -20.28 8.25
C ARG A 205 -4.23 -20.85 6.89
N GLY A 206 -5.48 -20.62 6.49
CA GLY A 206 -6.02 -21.01 5.18
C GLY A 206 -5.20 -20.50 4.00
N LEU A 207 -4.69 -19.26 4.09
CA LEU A 207 -3.88 -18.63 3.03
C LEU A 207 -2.56 -19.36 2.80
N SER A 208 -1.93 -19.83 3.86
CA SER A 208 -0.68 -20.59 3.79
C SER A 208 -0.89 -22.01 3.25
N ALA A 209 -2.10 -22.55 3.39
CA ALA A 209 -2.47 -23.87 2.88
C ALA A 209 -2.88 -23.87 1.39
N LEU A 210 -3.11 -22.71 0.78
CA LEU A 210 -3.53 -22.61 -0.62
C LEU A 210 -2.38 -23.03 -1.56
N PRO A 211 -2.63 -23.98 -2.49
CA PRO A 211 -1.59 -24.49 -3.36
C PRO A 211 -1.18 -23.43 -4.40
N PRO A 212 0.02 -23.53 -4.99
CA PRO A 212 0.52 -22.55 -5.97
C PRO A 212 -0.40 -22.29 -7.16
N ARG A 213 -1.17 -23.29 -7.61
CA ARG A 213 -2.11 -23.16 -8.74
C ARG A 213 -3.32 -22.28 -8.43
N ASP A 214 -3.67 -22.13 -7.15
CA ASP A 214 -4.90 -21.45 -6.73
C ASP A 214 -4.59 -20.04 -6.21
N ARG A 215 -3.33 -19.58 -6.24
CA ARG A 215 -2.90 -18.28 -5.70
C ARG A 215 -2.20 -17.41 -6.75
N LEU A 216 -2.30 -16.10 -6.56
CA LEU A 216 -1.51 -15.08 -7.26
C LEU A 216 -0.48 -14.45 -6.32
N GLY A 217 0.65 -14.02 -6.89
CA GLY A 217 1.74 -13.37 -6.15
C GLY A 217 2.56 -14.33 -5.27
N ALA A 218 3.35 -13.74 -4.37
CA ALA A 218 4.22 -14.46 -3.45
C ALA A 218 3.42 -15.32 -2.43
N PRO A 219 3.97 -16.47 -1.97
CA PRO A 219 3.35 -17.26 -0.91
C PRO A 219 3.09 -16.44 0.36
N VAL A 220 2.06 -16.80 1.12
CA VAL A 220 1.83 -16.30 2.47
C VAL A 220 2.46 -17.29 3.45
N LEU A 221 3.52 -16.88 4.14
CA LEU A 221 4.26 -17.78 5.05
C LEU A 221 3.56 -17.97 6.40
N GLY A 222 2.60 -17.10 6.75
CA GLY A 222 1.97 -17.10 8.07
C GLY A 222 2.82 -16.46 9.16
N THR A 223 4.01 -15.95 8.83
CA THR A 223 4.96 -15.26 9.74
C THR A 223 4.71 -13.75 9.85
N GLY A 224 3.84 -13.20 8.99
CA GLY A 224 3.56 -11.76 8.93
C GLY A 224 4.62 -10.94 8.18
N PHE A 225 5.57 -11.59 7.50
CA PHE A 225 6.61 -10.96 6.69
C PHE A 225 6.59 -11.46 5.24
N VAL A 226 7.03 -10.59 4.32
CA VAL A 226 7.16 -10.94 2.90
C VAL A 226 8.25 -12.01 2.73
N PRO A 227 8.04 -13.02 1.87
CA PRO A 227 9.14 -13.86 1.40
C PRO A 227 10.22 -13.03 0.71
N SER A 228 11.42 -12.97 1.29
CA SER A 228 12.53 -12.18 0.78
C SER A 228 13.87 -12.79 1.18
N SER A 229 14.88 -12.63 0.33
CA SER A 229 16.24 -13.11 0.60
C SER A 229 17.08 -12.12 1.42
N ASN A 230 16.67 -10.85 1.46
CA ASN A 230 17.50 -9.76 1.96
C ASN A 230 16.72 -8.67 2.72
N GLN A 231 15.40 -8.74 2.80
CA GLN A 231 14.57 -7.71 3.40
C GLN A 231 13.61 -8.29 4.43
N LEU A 232 13.53 -7.66 5.61
CA LEU A 232 12.56 -8.00 6.64
C LEU A 232 11.38 -7.02 6.57
N ILE A 233 10.40 -7.32 5.71
CA ILE A 233 9.28 -6.41 5.42
C ILE A 233 8.00 -6.93 6.06
N PRO A 234 7.41 -6.19 7.01
CA PRO A 234 6.11 -6.54 7.59
C PRO A 234 4.99 -6.43 6.56
N GLU A 235 4.11 -7.43 6.52
CA GLU A 235 2.92 -7.43 5.67
C GLU A 235 1.67 -7.14 6.48
N PHE A 236 0.76 -6.35 5.91
CA PHE A 236 -0.57 -6.15 6.44
C PHE A 236 -1.60 -6.55 5.39
N VAL A 237 -2.78 -6.97 5.85
CA VAL A 237 -3.94 -7.18 5.00
C VAL A 237 -5.05 -6.25 5.44
N THR A 238 -5.89 -5.79 4.51
CA THR A 238 -7.14 -5.16 4.93
C THR A 238 -7.99 -6.20 5.65
N ARG A 239 -8.58 -5.82 6.78
CA ARG A 239 -9.41 -6.72 7.60
C ARG A 239 -10.51 -7.33 6.75
N ASP A 240 -10.68 -8.65 6.88
CA ASP A 240 -11.59 -9.47 6.07
C ASP A 240 -11.34 -9.41 4.55
N PHE A 241 -10.15 -8.96 4.11
CA PHE A 241 -9.85 -8.60 2.72
C PHE A 241 -10.81 -7.53 2.16
N ALA A 242 -11.43 -6.74 3.02
CA ALA A 242 -12.43 -5.76 2.63
C ALA A 242 -11.84 -4.59 1.84
N ASP A 243 -12.66 -4.01 0.98
CA ASP A 243 -12.39 -2.71 0.41
C ASP A 243 -12.41 -1.63 1.52
N LEU A 244 -11.45 -0.72 1.47
CA LEU A 244 -11.37 0.45 2.35
C LEU A 244 -11.92 1.69 1.63
N PRO A 245 -12.64 2.60 2.31
CA PRO A 245 -13.00 3.88 1.71
C PRO A 245 -11.73 4.62 1.26
N MET A 246 -11.72 5.13 0.03
CA MET A 246 -10.58 5.90 -0.49
C MET A 246 -10.44 7.22 0.29
N PRO A 247 -9.35 7.44 1.04
CA PRO A 247 -9.16 8.69 1.76
C PRO A 247 -8.80 9.84 0.79
N ALA A 248 -9.03 11.07 1.23
CA ALA A 248 -8.61 12.24 0.47
C ALA A 248 -7.10 12.26 0.26
N ASN A 249 -6.66 12.81 -0.88
CA ASN A 249 -5.24 12.95 -1.23
C ASN A 249 -4.49 11.61 -1.34
N ALA A 250 -5.20 10.49 -1.50
CA ALA A 250 -4.58 9.26 -1.99
C ALA A 250 -3.92 9.51 -3.35
N THR A 251 -2.82 8.83 -3.63
CA THR A 251 -2.02 9.06 -4.84
C THR A 251 -1.77 7.76 -5.59
N LEU A 252 -1.83 7.84 -6.91
CA LEU A 252 -1.32 6.79 -7.80
C LEU A 252 0.07 7.20 -8.26
N LEU A 253 1.03 6.29 -8.13
CA LEU A 253 2.45 6.53 -8.36
C LEU A 253 2.97 5.61 -9.46
N ALA A 254 4.07 6.01 -10.07
CA ALA A 254 4.91 5.18 -10.91
C ALA A 254 6.38 5.28 -10.46
N TYR A 255 7.07 4.15 -10.59
CA TYR A 255 8.48 3.96 -10.31
C TYR A 255 9.15 3.37 -11.56
N PRO A 256 9.85 4.18 -12.37
CA PRO A 256 10.62 3.70 -13.51
C PRO A 256 11.85 2.88 -13.06
N ALA A 257 12.60 2.35 -14.03
CA ALA A 257 13.86 1.64 -13.77
C ALA A 257 14.87 2.47 -12.96
N ASP A 258 14.86 3.80 -13.11
CA ASP A 258 15.69 4.72 -12.33
C ASP A 258 15.12 5.02 -10.92
N GLY A 259 14.01 4.41 -10.51
CA GLY A 259 13.42 4.53 -9.18
C GLY A 259 12.96 5.93 -8.73
N VAL A 260 12.86 6.87 -9.66
CA VAL A 260 12.24 8.18 -9.41
C VAL A 260 10.77 7.99 -9.05
N GLU A 261 10.26 8.72 -8.04
CA GLU A 261 8.82 8.71 -7.76
C GLU A 261 8.12 9.68 -8.69
N VAL A 262 7.18 9.16 -9.46
CA VAL A 262 6.35 9.99 -10.31
C VAL A 262 4.91 9.89 -9.83
N VAL A 263 4.38 10.97 -9.24
CA VAL A 263 2.98 11.05 -8.84
C VAL A 263 2.12 11.21 -10.09
N LEU A 264 1.43 10.15 -10.51
CA LEU A 264 0.56 10.14 -11.69
C LEU A 264 -0.73 10.91 -11.45
N TYR A 265 -1.41 10.56 -10.35
CA TYR A 265 -2.72 11.10 -10.02
C TYR A 265 -2.87 11.34 -8.51
N SER A 266 -3.71 12.31 -8.15
CA SER A 266 -4.16 12.57 -6.78
C SER A 266 -5.68 12.48 -6.69
N TYR A 267 -6.20 11.75 -5.72
CA TYR A 267 -7.64 11.52 -5.54
C TYR A 267 -8.32 12.74 -4.91
N GLN A 268 -9.33 13.25 -5.60
CA GLN A 268 -10.20 14.32 -5.16
C GLN A 268 -11.50 13.73 -4.62
N ALA A 269 -11.60 13.60 -3.30
CA ALA A 269 -12.75 12.94 -2.65
C ALA A 269 -14.08 13.62 -2.98
N GLU A 270 -14.10 14.96 -3.01
CA GLU A 270 -15.29 15.78 -3.30
C GLU A 270 -15.83 15.60 -4.72
N GLN A 271 -14.93 15.29 -5.65
CA GLN A 271 -15.28 15.09 -7.06
C GLN A 271 -15.42 13.59 -7.39
N ARG A 272 -15.03 12.72 -6.46
CA ARG A 272 -14.95 11.26 -6.64
C ARG A 272 -14.15 10.89 -7.90
N GLY A 273 -12.97 11.48 -8.04
CA GLY A 273 -12.13 11.26 -9.22
C GLY A 273 -10.66 11.51 -8.98
N TRP A 274 -9.87 11.17 -9.98
CA TRP A 274 -8.43 11.31 -9.99
C TRP A 274 -8.02 12.51 -10.84
N LEU A 275 -7.24 13.41 -10.26
CA LEU A 275 -6.63 14.55 -10.94
C LEU A 275 -5.19 14.21 -11.34
N ARG A 276 -4.86 14.41 -12.62
CA ARG A 276 -3.51 14.16 -13.17
C ARG A 276 -2.52 15.14 -12.58
N MET A 277 -1.39 14.62 -12.11
CA MET A 277 -0.31 15.41 -11.49
C MET A 277 0.96 15.46 -12.36
N VAL A 278 1.09 14.57 -13.35
CA VAL A 278 2.28 14.51 -14.22
C VAL A 278 2.28 15.50 -15.38
N GLY A 279 3.48 15.99 -15.71
CA GLY A 279 3.75 16.76 -16.93
C GLY A 279 4.01 15.90 -18.18
N PRO A 280 4.20 16.54 -19.35
CA PRO A 280 4.38 15.86 -20.64
C PRO A 280 5.51 14.84 -20.69
N GLN A 281 6.61 15.07 -19.98
CA GLN A 281 7.80 14.21 -19.98
C GLN A 281 7.52 12.79 -19.44
N TRP A 282 6.47 12.63 -18.63
CA TRP A 282 6.10 11.35 -18.01
C TRP A 282 4.88 10.69 -18.66
N ARG A 283 4.37 11.21 -19.78
CA ARG A 283 3.17 10.66 -20.46
C ARG A 283 3.33 9.19 -20.87
N HIS A 284 4.54 8.78 -21.21
CA HIS A 284 4.84 7.40 -21.58
C HIS A 284 4.49 6.40 -20.45
N LEU A 285 4.59 6.81 -19.17
CA LEU A 285 4.23 5.98 -18.02
C LEU A 285 2.73 5.70 -17.95
N ILE A 286 1.88 6.57 -18.50
CA ILE A 286 0.42 6.36 -18.58
C ILE A 286 0.04 5.64 -19.87
N ALA A 287 0.74 5.92 -20.97
CA ALA A 287 0.46 5.30 -22.27
C ALA A 287 0.58 3.76 -22.25
N ALA A 288 1.41 3.21 -21.36
CA ALA A 288 1.53 1.77 -21.14
C ALA A 288 0.35 1.14 -20.38
N VAL A 289 -0.58 1.95 -19.86
CA VAL A 289 -1.65 1.49 -18.97
C VAL A 289 -2.93 1.16 -19.77
N PRO A 290 -3.49 -0.06 -19.65
CA PRO A 290 -4.64 -0.48 -20.46
C PRO A 290 -5.88 0.42 -20.31
N GLY A 291 -6.29 1.03 -21.43
CA GLY A 291 -7.51 1.84 -21.51
C GLY A 291 -7.45 3.15 -20.73
N LEU A 292 -6.25 3.72 -20.55
CA LEU A 292 -6.07 5.10 -20.08
C LEU A 292 -5.50 5.96 -21.21
N SER A 293 -6.06 7.16 -21.36
CA SER A 293 -5.48 8.18 -22.24
C SER A 293 -4.44 9.01 -21.48
N PRO A 294 -3.22 9.20 -22.01
CA PRO A 294 -2.19 10.02 -21.37
C PRO A 294 -2.53 11.52 -21.33
N ASP A 295 -3.48 11.96 -22.14
CA ASP A 295 -3.93 13.36 -22.20
C ASP A 295 -5.13 13.63 -21.28
N GLN A 296 -5.72 12.59 -20.67
CA GLN A 296 -6.87 12.77 -19.79
C GLN A 296 -6.44 13.33 -18.43
N GLU A 297 -6.86 14.57 -18.15
CA GLU A 297 -6.48 15.29 -16.93
C GLU A 297 -7.31 14.91 -15.70
N TYR A 298 -8.56 14.50 -15.92
CA TYR A 298 -9.48 14.12 -14.87
C TYR A 298 -10.17 12.79 -15.19
N LEU A 299 -10.17 11.87 -14.23
CA LEU A 299 -10.77 10.55 -14.36
C LEU A 299 -11.81 10.35 -13.25
N PRO A 300 -13.12 10.42 -13.56
CA PRO A 300 -14.15 10.12 -12.58
C PRO A 300 -14.16 8.63 -12.25
N THR A 301 -14.36 8.28 -10.98
CA THR A 301 -14.47 6.89 -10.52
C THR A 301 -15.87 6.28 -10.77
N GLY A 302 -16.80 7.06 -11.32
CA GLY A 302 -18.17 6.65 -11.65
C GLY A 302 -19.11 6.59 -10.43
N ASP A 303 -20.39 6.33 -10.69
CA ASP A 303 -21.46 6.23 -9.68
C ASP A 303 -21.77 4.78 -9.26
N ALA A 304 -20.91 3.83 -9.63
CA ALA A 304 -21.11 2.43 -9.30
C ALA A 304 -21.23 2.25 -7.76
N PRO A 305 -22.20 1.45 -7.27
CA PRO A 305 -22.32 1.17 -5.85
C PRO A 305 -21.02 0.63 -5.28
N ARG A 306 -20.52 1.27 -4.21
CA ARG A 306 -19.27 0.89 -3.54
C ARG A 306 -19.53 -0.18 -2.49
N ALA A 307 -18.64 -1.16 -2.42
CA ALA A 307 -18.64 -2.24 -1.41
C ALA A 307 -18.49 -1.72 0.03
N THR A 308 -17.80 -0.58 0.21
CA THR A 308 -17.69 0.17 1.46
C THR A 308 -18.16 1.60 1.28
N GLN A 309 -18.66 2.18 2.36
CA GLN A 309 -18.84 3.63 2.48
C GLN A 309 -18.33 4.10 3.84
N LEU A 310 -17.78 5.31 3.88
CA LEU A 310 -17.51 6.01 5.13
C LEU A 310 -18.71 6.91 5.41
N VAL A 311 -19.39 6.67 6.53
CA VAL A 311 -20.54 7.46 6.96
C VAL A 311 -20.20 8.19 8.25
N GLY A 312 -20.62 9.45 8.35
CA GLY A 312 -20.40 10.27 9.52
C GLY A 312 -21.69 10.94 9.98
N ARG A 313 -21.79 11.17 11.28
CA ARG A 313 -22.92 11.88 11.90
C ARG A 313 -22.51 13.33 12.14
N TYR A 314 -23.39 14.28 11.80
CA TYR A 314 -23.22 15.68 12.17
C TYR A 314 -24.56 16.21 12.66
N GLY A 315 -24.65 16.57 13.94
CA GLY A 315 -25.92 16.81 14.61
C GLY A 315 -26.78 15.54 14.62
N ASP A 316 -28.04 15.65 14.17
CA ASP A 316 -28.99 14.53 14.13
C ASP A 316 -29.05 13.79 12.79
N SER A 317 -28.18 14.17 11.84
CA SER A 317 -28.19 13.65 10.48
C SER A 317 -26.95 12.81 10.17
N GLU A 318 -27.13 11.78 9.35
CA GLU A 318 -26.05 10.99 8.77
C GLU A 318 -25.71 11.53 7.38
N TYR A 319 -24.42 11.61 7.09
CA TYR A 319 -23.87 12.02 5.80
C TYR A 319 -22.77 11.05 5.37
N GLU A 320 -22.48 10.99 4.06
CA GLU A 320 -21.21 10.41 3.63
C GLU A 320 -20.05 11.27 4.16
N ALA A 321 -19.00 10.62 4.61
CA ALA A 321 -17.84 11.25 5.21
C ALA A 321 -16.58 10.99 4.37
N VAL A 322 -15.58 11.84 4.57
CA VAL A 322 -14.25 11.74 3.99
C VAL A 322 -13.22 11.69 5.10
N ALA A 323 -12.28 10.76 5.01
CA ALA A 323 -11.07 10.77 5.81
C ALA A 323 -10.04 11.69 5.14
N ASP A 324 -9.74 12.83 5.76
CA ASP A 324 -8.81 13.85 5.27
C ASP A 324 -7.62 13.95 6.22
N LEU A 325 -6.87 12.85 6.32
CA LEU A 325 -5.85 12.68 7.35
C LEU A 325 -4.56 13.44 7.01
N PRO A 326 -3.88 14.02 8.03
CA PRO A 326 -4.13 13.89 9.47
C PRO A 326 -5.24 14.81 10.03
N GLY A 327 -5.92 15.60 9.20
CA GLY A 327 -6.96 16.57 9.60
C GLY A 327 -8.29 15.98 10.06
N GLY A 328 -8.40 14.65 10.21
CA GLY A 328 -9.58 13.98 10.76
C GLY A 328 -10.64 13.62 9.71
N PHE A 329 -11.91 13.65 10.16
CA PHE A 329 -13.07 13.24 9.38
C PHE A 329 -14.02 14.40 9.18
N ARG A 330 -14.61 14.49 8.00
CA ARG A 330 -15.55 15.56 7.65
C ARG A 330 -16.65 15.07 6.73
N VAL A 331 -17.75 15.80 6.71
CA VAL A 331 -18.84 15.58 5.75
C VAL A 331 -18.30 15.73 4.31
N LEU A 332 -18.68 14.81 3.44
CA LEU A 332 -18.45 14.91 2.01
C LEU A 332 -19.31 16.05 1.45
N ALA A 333 -18.68 17.17 1.14
CA ALA A 333 -19.35 18.34 0.57
C ALA A 333 -18.51 18.98 -0.54
N MET A 334 -19.16 19.36 -1.64
CA MET A 334 -18.48 20.02 -2.76
C MET A 334 -17.92 21.39 -2.39
N THR A 335 -18.64 22.16 -1.56
CA THR A 335 -18.22 23.50 -1.14
C THR A 335 -17.42 23.44 0.15
N ARG A 336 -16.36 24.26 0.23
CA ARG A 336 -15.49 24.31 1.42
C ARG A 336 -16.25 24.73 2.68
N ALA A 337 -17.26 25.60 2.55
CA ALA A 337 -18.07 26.10 3.66
C ALA A 337 -18.92 25.01 4.33
N ALA A 338 -19.23 23.92 3.64
CA ALA A 338 -20.03 22.81 4.14
C ALA A 338 -19.19 21.61 4.64
N ARG A 339 -17.87 21.77 4.73
CA ARG A 339 -16.92 20.74 5.20
C ARG A 339 -16.86 20.72 6.73
N TYR A 340 -17.96 20.33 7.35
CA TYR A 340 -18.03 20.22 8.80
C TYR A 340 -17.30 18.97 9.30
N PRO A 341 -16.59 19.04 10.44
CA PRO A 341 -16.13 17.84 11.12
C PRO A 341 -17.34 17.00 11.53
N VAL A 342 -17.18 15.68 11.56
CA VAL A 342 -18.25 14.75 12.01
C VAL A 342 -18.09 14.44 13.50
N ASP A 343 -19.22 14.22 14.18
CA ASP A 343 -19.31 13.90 15.61
C ASP A 343 -19.10 12.40 15.88
N ALA A 344 -19.34 11.57 14.86
CA ALA A 344 -19.09 10.13 14.85
C ALA A 344 -18.81 9.68 13.43
N VAL A 345 -18.03 8.62 13.24
CA VAL A 345 -17.76 8.06 11.92
C VAL A 345 -17.72 6.53 11.98
N ALA A 346 -18.23 5.89 10.95
CA ALA A 346 -18.18 4.44 10.79
C ALA A 346 -17.95 4.04 9.34
N ARG A 347 -17.29 2.92 9.13
CA ARG A 347 -17.23 2.23 7.83
C ARG A 347 -18.39 1.25 7.73
N ARG A 348 -19.19 1.39 6.68
CA ARG A 348 -20.31 0.52 6.36
C ARG A 348 -19.89 -0.54 5.35
N LEU A 349 -20.15 -1.80 5.67
CA LEU A 349 -19.84 -3.00 4.86
C LEU A 349 -21.08 -3.88 4.76
N ARG A 350 -21.21 -4.67 3.69
CA ARG A 350 -22.27 -5.69 3.55
C ARG A 350 -21.64 -7.08 3.59
N PHE A 351 -22.11 -7.90 4.53
CA PHE A 351 -21.67 -9.28 4.73
C PHE A 351 -22.79 -10.23 4.37
N ALA A 352 -22.42 -11.42 3.90
CA ALA A 352 -23.37 -12.49 3.67
C ALA A 352 -22.70 -13.87 3.73
N SER A 353 -23.51 -14.93 3.75
CA SER A 353 -23.09 -16.33 3.73
C SER A 353 -23.53 -16.98 2.41
N TRP A 354 -22.62 -17.65 1.72
CA TRP A 354 -22.96 -18.45 0.53
C TRP A 354 -22.25 -19.80 0.60
N ARG A 355 -23.03 -20.89 0.45
CA ARG A 355 -22.55 -22.29 0.60
C ARG A 355 -21.79 -22.53 1.91
N GLY A 356 -22.24 -21.90 3.00
CA GLY A 356 -21.61 -22.01 4.32
C GLY A 356 -20.34 -21.18 4.50
N VAL A 357 -19.93 -20.39 3.50
CA VAL A 357 -18.74 -19.53 3.55
C VAL A 357 -19.14 -18.07 3.80
N SER A 358 -18.47 -17.42 4.75
CA SER A 358 -18.69 -16.00 5.06
C SER A 358 -17.97 -15.11 4.05
N CYS A 359 -18.73 -14.21 3.44
CA CYS A 359 -18.32 -13.36 2.34
C CYS A 359 -18.65 -11.89 2.61
N LEU A 360 -17.91 -11.01 1.93
CA LEU A 360 -18.27 -9.61 1.71
C LEU A 360 -19.03 -9.49 0.39
N VAL A 361 -20.11 -8.71 0.38
CA VAL A 361 -20.84 -8.37 -0.85
C VAL A 361 -20.20 -7.12 -1.46
N LEU A 362 -19.58 -7.27 -2.62
CA LEU A 362 -18.87 -6.16 -3.29
C LEU A 362 -19.80 -5.32 -4.17
N ARG A 363 -20.70 -6.00 -4.89
CA ARG A 363 -21.67 -5.36 -5.79
C ARG A 363 -22.83 -6.30 -6.07
N GLU A 364 -23.93 -5.71 -6.50
CA GLU A 364 -25.14 -6.39 -6.94
C GLU A 364 -25.48 -5.94 -8.36
N GLU A 365 -25.76 -6.90 -9.24
CA GLU A 365 -26.06 -6.64 -10.65
C GLU A 365 -27.07 -7.67 -11.15
N ALA A 366 -28.26 -7.22 -11.55
CA ALA A 366 -29.31 -8.07 -12.13
C ALA A 366 -29.62 -9.35 -11.32
N GLY A 367 -29.68 -9.24 -9.99
CA GLY A 367 -29.96 -10.37 -9.09
C GLY A 367 -28.75 -11.27 -8.78
N TRP A 368 -27.56 -10.91 -9.27
CA TRP A 368 -26.29 -11.57 -8.92
C TRP A 368 -25.49 -10.71 -7.95
N LEU A 369 -24.83 -11.37 -7.00
CA LEU A 369 -23.94 -10.75 -6.04
C LEU A 369 -22.49 -11.15 -6.35
N ARG A 370 -21.60 -10.16 -6.48
CA ARG A 370 -20.15 -10.42 -6.49
C ARG A 370 -19.70 -10.48 -5.04
N LEU A 371 -19.23 -11.63 -4.62
CA LEU A 371 -18.81 -11.94 -3.27
C LEU A 371 -17.29 -12.02 -3.19
N ARG A 372 -16.71 -11.61 -2.05
CA ARG A 372 -15.30 -11.84 -1.70
C ARG A 372 -15.21 -12.69 -0.43
N LEU A 373 -14.39 -13.72 -0.45
CA LEU A 373 -14.19 -14.58 0.73
C LEU A 373 -13.45 -13.80 1.82
N ARG A 374 -13.93 -13.85 3.06
CA ARG A 374 -13.28 -13.16 4.20
C ARG A 374 -12.06 -13.90 4.73
N ARG A 375 -12.13 -15.23 4.72
CA ARG A 375 -11.09 -16.14 5.21
C ARG A 375 -10.89 -17.23 4.17
N PRO A 376 -10.09 -16.96 3.13
CA PRO A 376 -9.88 -17.93 2.08
C PRO A 376 -9.01 -19.09 2.59
N ASP A 377 -9.43 -20.29 2.26
CA ASP A 377 -8.74 -21.56 2.49
C ASP A 377 -9.06 -22.52 1.33
N PRO A 378 -8.38 -23.68 1.21
CA PRO A 378 -8.62 -24.61 0.11
C PRO A 378 -10.09 -25.07 -0.01
N ASP A 379 -10.78 -25.29 1.12
CA ASP A 379 -12.14 -25.84 1.14
C ASP A 379 -13.17 -24.79 0.73
N SER A 380 -13.05 -23.58 1.27
CA SER A 380 -13.89 -22.42 0.92
C SER A 380 -13.72 -22.03 -0.55
N VAL A 381 -12.50 -22.08 -1.10
CA VAL A 381 -12.25 -21.88 -2.52
C VAL A 381 -12.89 -22.99 -3.35
N ALA A 382 -12.75 -24.26 -2.95
CA ALA A 382 -13.32 -25.38 -3.68
C ALA A 382 -14.86 -25.38 -3.69
N VAL A 383 -15.50 -25.12 -2.54
CA VAL A 383 -16.98 -25.17 -2.42
C VAL A 383 -17.66 -24.00 -3.13
N THR A 384 -17.02 -22.83 -3.16
CA THR A 384 -17.55 -21.62 -3.82
C THR A 384 -17.11 -21.51 -5.27
N ALA A 385 -16.04 -22.22 -5.68
CA ALA A 385 -15.35 -22.01 -6.94
C ALA A 385 -14.85 -20.55 -7.13
N ALA A 386 -14.47 -19.88 -6.04
CA ALA A 386 -13.95 -18.52 -6.07
C ALA A 386 -12.59 -18.46 -6.79
N GLN A 387 -12.40 -17.41 -7.58
CA GLN A 387 -11.17 -17.18 -8.33
C GLN A 387 -10.25 -16.23 -7.57
N CYS A 388 -8.96 -16.52 -7.57
CA CYS A 388 -7.95 -15.61 -7.04
C CYS A 388 -7.82 -14.40 -7.99
N HIS A 389 -8.25 -13.22 -7.53
CA HIS A 389 -8.18 -11.96 -8.29
C HIS A 389 -6.95 -11.14 -7.96
N ASP A 390 -6.44 -11.31 -6.75
CA ASP A 390 -5.26 -10.65 -6.20
C ASP A 390 -4.68 -11.53 -5.10
N ARG A 391 -3.43 -11.32 -4.66
CA ARG A 391 -2.81 -12.11 -3.58
C ARG A 391 -3.73 -12.14 -2.35
N GLY A 392 -4.19 -13.34 -1.98
CA GLY A 392 -5.10 -13.57 -0.86
C GLY A 392 -6.56 -13.14 -1.07
N VAL A 393 -6.92 -12.61 -2.23
CA VAL A 393 -8.27 -12.10 -2.53
C VAL A 393 -8.98 -13.04 -3.50
N TYR A 394 -10.05 -13.64 -3.02
CA TYR A 394 -10.83 -14.63 -3.77
C TYR A 394 -12.26 -14.13 -3.93
N GLU A 395 -12.73 -14.07 -5.17
CA GLU A 395 -14.05 -13.55 -5.48
C GLU A 395 -14.84 -14.48 -6.39
N VAL A 396 -16.16 -14.37 -6.31
CA VAL A 396 -17.09 -15.21 -7.05
C VAL A 396 -18.39 -14.47 -7.29
N TRP A 397 -19.11 -14.85 -8.35
CA TRP A 397 -20.49 -14.42 -8.55
C TRP A 397 -21.45 -15.50 -8.06
N ALA A 398 -22.42 -15.09 -7.25
CA ALA A 398 -23.45 -15.96 -6.69
C ALA A 398 -24.85 -15.41 -7.02
N PRO A 399 -25.85 -16.27 -7.26
CA PRO A 399 -27.25 -15.83 -7.35
C PRO A 399 -27.68 -15.24 -6.00
N GLY A 400 -28.23 -14.03 -5.98
CA GLY A 400 -28.61 -13.35 -4.73
C GLY A 400 -29.65 -14.13 -3.92
N ALA A 401 -30.51 -14.91 -4.58
CA ALA A 401 -31.51 -15.76 -3.93
C ALA A 401 -30.93 -16.96 -3.15
N GLU A 402 -29.67 -17.35 -3.42
CA GLU A 402 -28.97 -18.42 -2.69
C GLU A 402 -28.14 -17.91 -1.50
N VAL A 403 -28.01 -16.58 -1.39
CA VAL A 403 -27.21 -15.93 -0.35
C VAL A 403 -28.05 -15.76 0.90
N THR A 404 -27.43 -16.02 2.05
CA THR A 404 -28.06 -16.02 3.39
C THR A 404 -27.31 -15.06 4.31
N ASP A 405 -27.87 -14.75 5.49
CA ASP A 405 -27.27 -13.85 6.48
C ASP A 405 -26.81 -12.49 5.93
N ASP A 406 -27.52 -11.98 4.93
CA ASP A 406 -27.20 -10.72 4.27
C ASP A 406 -27.48 -9.54 5.20
N GLN A 407 -26.42 -8.87 5.63
CA GLN A 407 -26.50 -7.80 6.62
C GLN A 407 -25.50 -6.69 6.34
N VAL A 408 -25.93 -5.47 6.65
CA VAL A 408 -25.08 -4.28 6.64
C VAL A 408 -24.52 -4.07 8.05
N VAL A 409 -23.20 -4.00 8.16
CA VAL A 409 -22.48 -3.81 9.42
C VAL A 409 -21.76 -2.47 9.40
N HIS A 410 -21.81 -1.77 10.54
CA HIS A 410 -21.12 -0.51 10.77
C HIS A 410 -19.94 -0.75 11.72
N VAL A 411 -18.73 -0.49 11.24
CA VAL A 411 -17.50 -0.53 12.03
C VAL A 411 -17.18 0.90 12.48
N PRO A 412 -17.43 1.26 13.76
CA PRO A 412 -17.16 2.62 14.23
C PRO A 412 -15.65 2.88 14.31
N TYR A 413 -15.23 4.10 14.00
CA TYR A 413 -13.87 4.57 14.29
C TYR A 413 -13.88 5.51 15.49
N ALA A 414 -12.89 5.36 16.36
CA ALA A 414 -12.76 6.19 17.55
C ALA A 414 -12.21 7.57 17.16
N LEU A 415 -12.97 8.66 17.29
CA LEU A 415 -12.54 9.98 16.84
C LEU A 415 -11.37 10.54 17.65
#